data_AF-A0A8J5THI4-F1
#
_entry.id   AF-A0A8J5THI4-F1
#
_cell.length_a   1.000
_cell.length_b   1.000
_cell.length_c   1.000
_cell.angle_alpha   90.00
_cell.angle_beta   90.00
_cell.angle_gamma   90.00
#
_symmetry.space_group_name_H-M   'P 1'
#
loop_
_entity.id
_entity.type
_entity.pdbx_description
1 polymer ?
#
loop_
_entity_poly.entity_id
_entity_poly.type
_entity_poly.pdbx_seq_one_letter_code
_entity_poly.pdbx_strand_id
1 'polypeptide(L)'
;MREFYKSDYKEEMQAERKRMRKQVFDEGARDDTVSTKTASDRFRTQTFYPIVDKLIVQMGRRQEAYSVLCDRFGFLVDKSLSQDKVILKARNLVKTYSNDLEECFADEFLLFSNMYPEEKTIPDVKFMKLTYYCTSQGLWSENSDPLSLVAGTTVL
;
A
#
# COMPACT_ATOMS: atom_id res chain seq x y z
N MET A 1 -19.84 38.92 -20.14
CA MET A 1 -20.89 38.07 -20.76
C MET A 1 -20.13 36.99 -21.51
N ARG A 2 -19.92 35.77 -20.98
CA ARG A 2 -20.88 34.74 -20.56
C ARG A 2 -21.90 34.49 -21.67
N GLU A 3 -21.93 33.26 -22.16
CA GLU A 3 -22.71 32.72 -23.31
C GLU A 3 -21.87 32.61 -24.57
N PHE A 4 -21.38 31.39 -24.84
CA PHE A 4 -21.24 30.78 -26.17
C PHE A 4 -20.61 29.37 -26.07
N TYR A 5 -20.07 28.99 -24.90
CA TYR A 5 -19.59 27.63 -24.62
C TYR A 5 -20.69 26.59 -24.30
N LYS A 6 -21.94 26.84 -24.71
CA LYS A 6 -23.11 25.99 -24.38
C LYS A 6 -23.76 25.33 -25.61
N SER A 7 -23.29 25.59 -26.83
CA SER A 7 -23.91 25.04 -28.06
C SER A 7 -23.52 23.59 -28.36
N ASP A 8 -22.31 23.16 -27.98
CA ASP A 8 -21.80 21.85 -28.41
C ASP A 8 -22.36 20.70 -27.56
N TYR A 9 -22.94 21.02 -26.40
CA TYR A 9 -23.69 20.08 -25.57
C TYR A 9 -25.00 19.59 -26.23
N LYS A 10 -25.42 20.19 -27.35
CA LYS A 10 -26.59 19.72 -28.13
C LYS A 10 -26.26 18.61 -29.13
N GLU A 11 -24.98 18.33 -29.43
CA GLU A 11 -24.62 17.37 -30.48
C GLU A 11 -24.44 15.93 -29.98
N GLU A 12 -23.99 15.70 -28.75
CA GLU A 12 -23.75 14.33 -28.25
C GLU A 12 -24.99 13.60 -27.69
N MET A 13 -26.07 14.32 -27.37
CA MET A 13 -27.34 13.72 -26.91
C MET A 13 -28.28 13.31 -28.07
N GLN A 14 -27.73 13.01 -29.26
CA GLN A 14 -28.47 12.58 -30.45
C GLN A 14 -28.21 11.11 -30.88
N ALA A 15 -27.72 10.25 -29.99
CA ALA A 15 -27.66 8.80 -30.24
C ALA A 15 -28.19 8.04 -29.00
N GLU A 16 -29.23 7.20 -29.05
CA GLU A 16 -29.71 6.34 -30.12
C GLU A 16 -31.24 6.37 -30.23
N ARG A 17 -31.76 6.65 -31.42
CA ARG A 17 -33.16 6.38 -31.75
C ARG A 17 -33.31 4.89 -32.07
N LYS A 18 -33.71 4.06 -31.10
CA LYS A 18 -33.99 2.63 -31.32
C LYS A 18 -35.21 2.48 -32.23
N ARG A 19 -35.00 1.94 -33.42
CA ARG A 19 -36.09 1.63 -34.37
C ARG A 19 -36.92 0.47 -33.81
N MET A 20 -38.12 0.75 -33.33
CA MET A 20 -39.07 -0.27 -32.88
C MET A 20 -39.70 -0.97 -34.09
N ARG A 21 -39.72 -2.30 -34.09
CA ARG A 21 -40.50 -3.10 -35.05
C ARG A 21 -41.97 -3.07 -34.63
N LYS A 22 -42.91 -3.11 -35.60
CA LYS A 22 -44.33 -3.34 -35.29
C LYS A 22 -44.46 -4.72 -34.65
N GLN A 23 -44.94 -4.76 -33.41
CA GLN A 23 -45.20 -6.01 -32.70
C GLN A 23 -46.51 -6.62 -33.22
N VAL A 24 -46.50 -7.92 -33.50
CA VAL A 24 -47.71 -8.65 -33.88
C VAL A 24 -48.50 -8.96 -32.60
N PHE A 25 -49.83 -8.87 -32.68
CA PHE A 25 -50.78 -8.87 -31.54
C PHE A 25 -50.65 -10.04 -30.55
N ASP A 26 -49.97 -11.13 -30.95
CA ASP A 26 -49.84 -12.37 -30.16
C ASP A 26 -48.42 -12.60 -29.58
N GLU A 27 -47.46 -11.70 -29.80
CA GLU A 27 -46.19 -11.77 -29.08
C GLU A 27 -46.35 -11.16 -27.68
N GLY A 28 -46.40 -12.03 -26.66
CA GLY A 28 -46.42 -11.64 -25.25
C GLY A 28 -45.37 -10.58 -24.91
N ALA A 29 -45.69 -9.72 -23.95
CA ALA A 29 -44.87 -8.58 -23.55
C ALA A 29 -43.40 -9.00 -23.42
N ARG A 30 -42.55 -8.39 -24.26
CA ARG A 30 -41.10 -8.57 -24.17
C ARG A 30 -40.70 -8.10 -22.78
N ASP A 31 -40.21 -9.03 -21.97
CA ASP A 31 -39.71 -8.74 -20.64
C ASP A 31 -38.40 -7.94 -20.78
N ASP A 32 -38.53 -6.64 -21.03
CA ASP A 32 -37.42 -5.68 -21.09
C ASP A 32 -36.85 -5.39 -19.69
N THR A 33 -37.24 -6.14 -18.64
CA THR A 33 -36.75 -5.96 -17.27
C THR A 33 -35.28 -6.33 -17.07
N VAL A 34 -34.62 -6.97 -18.06
CA VAL A 34 -33.20 -7.34 -17.97
C VAL A 34 -32.24 -6.12 -18.12
N SER A 35 -32.74 -4.90 -18.38
CA SER A 35 -31.88 -3.71 -18.54
C SER A 35 -32.26 -2.49 -17.69
N THR A 36 -32.79 -2.68 -16.48
CA THR A 36 -33.03 -1.56 -15.52
C THR A 36 -31.80 -1.15 -14.70
N LYS A 37 -30.60 -1.64 -15.01
CA LYS A 37 -29.36 -1.18 -14.38
C LYS A 37 -28.73 -0.05 -15.20
N THR A 38 -28.55 1.11 -14.55
CA THR A 38 -27.86 2.27 -15.13
C THR A 38 -26.46 1.88 -15.59
N ALA A 39 -25.90 2.56 -16.59
CA ALA A 39 -24.52 2.34 -17.02
C ALA A 39 -23.51 2.41 -15.84
N SER A 40 -23.78 3.31 -14.88
CA SER A 40 -23.04 3.41 -13.60
C SER A 40 -23.09 2.12 -12.78
N ASP A 41 -24.26 1.50 -12.64
CA ASP A 41 -24.43 0.26 -11.87
C ASP A 41 -23.73 -0.92 -12.55
N ARG A 42 -23.71 -0.94 -13.88
CA ARG A 42 -22.95 -1.93 -14.66
C ARG A 42 -21.46 -1.76 -14.44
N PHE A 43 -20.93 -0.54 -14.54
CA PHE A 43 -19.51 -0.26 -14.27
C PHE A 43 -19.12 -0.64 -12.83
N ARG A 44 -19.93 -0.27 -11.83
CA ARG A 44 -19.68 -0.61 -10.43
C ARG A 44 -19.59 -2.13 -10.23
N THR A 45 -20.58 -2.85 -10.76
CA THR A 45 -20.71 -4.29 -10.53
C THR A 45 -19.72 -5.12 -11.35
N GLN A 46 -19.52 -4.77 -12.62
CA GLN A 46 -18.77 -5.59 -13.57
C GLN A 46 -17.29 -5.22 -13.65
N THR A 47 -16.90 -4.05 -13.13
CA THR A 47 -15.53 -3.55 -13.29
C THR A 47 -14.95 -3.07 -11.96
N PHE A 48 -15.61 -2.13 -11.27
CA PHE A 48 -15.05 -1.55 -10.05
C PHE A 48 -14.89 -2.59 -8.93
N TYR A 49 -15.94 -3.32 -8.55
CA TYR A 49 -15.83 -4.34 -7.49
C TYR A 49 -14.82 -5.45 -7.83
N PRO A 50 -14.82 -6.04 -9.05
CA PRO A 50 -13.79 -7.02 -9.42
C PRO A 50 -12.35 -6.51 -9.29
N ILE A 51 -12.10 -5.22 -9.60
CA ILE A 51 -10.78 -4.62 -9.41
C ILE A 51 -10.42 -4.52 -7.92
N VAL A 52 -11.34 -4.04 -7.08
CA VAL A 52 -11.14 -3.93 -5.64
C VAL A 52 -10.92 -5.31 -5.01
N ASP A 53 -11.73 -6.30 -5.37
CA ASP A 53 -11.58 -7.68 -4.90
C ASP A 53 -10.22 -8.24 -5.30
N LYS A 54 -9.80 -8.03 -6.56
CA LYS A 54 -8.48 -8.47 -7.02
C LYS A 54 -7.37 -7.80 -6.23
N LEU A 55 -7.50 -6.51 -5.96
CA LEU A 55 -6.51 -5.74 -5.18
C LEU A 55 -6.40 -6.29 -3.76
N ILE A 56 -7.52 -6.56 -3.08
CA ILE A 56 -7.53 -7.17 -1.74
C ILE A 56 -6.80 -8.51 -1.77
N VAL A 57 -7.12 -9.40 -2.73
CA VAL A 57 -6.45 -10.70 -2.84
C VAL A 57 -4.95 -10.54 -3.08
N GLN A 58 -4.52 -9.65 -3.99
CA GLN A 58 -3.08 -9.47 -4.25
C GLN A 58 -2.35 -8.86 -3.05
N MET A 59 -2.95 -7.92 -2.34
CA MET A 59 -2.37 -7.34 -1.14
C MET A 59 -2.25 -8.36 -0.01
N GLY A 60 -3.27 -9.19 0.20
CA GLY A 60 -3.22 -10.30 1.16
C GLY A 60 -2.07 -11.27 0.84
N ARG A 61 -1.95 -11.69 -0.43
CA ARG A 61 -0.84 -12.56 -0.87
C ARG A 61 0.54 -11.94 -0.62
N ARG A 62 0.69 -10.63 -0.82
CA ARG A 62 1.95 -9.93 -0.54
C ARG A 62 2.22 -9.85 0.96
N GLN A 63 1.20 -9.57 1.76
CA GLN A 63 1.33 -9.54 3.22
C GLN A 63 1.80 -10.90 3.76
N GLU A 64 1.20 -11.99 3.30
CA GLU A 64 1.59 -13.34 3.68
C GLU A 64 3.05 -13.64 3.29
N ALA A 65 3.44 -13.32 2.05
CA ALA A 65 4.80 -13.51 1.59
C ALA A 65 5.82 -12.71 2.42
N TYR A 66 5.49 -11.45 2.76
CA TYR A 66 6.34 -10.62 3.62
C TYR A 66 6.36 -11.11 5.07
N SER A 67 5.27 -11.68 5.58
CA SER A 67 5.26 -12.31 6.90
C SER A 67 6.26 -13.46 6.95
N VAL A 68 6.22 -14.36 5.97
CA VAL A 68 7.17 -15.49 5.88
C VAL A 68 8.62 -15.01 5.79
N LEU A 69 8.87 -13.94 5.02
CA LEU A 69 10.20 -13.35 4.92
C LEU A 69 10.65 -12.74 6.26
N CYS A 70 9.76 -12.00 6.94
CA CYS A 70 10.02 -11.41 8.24
C CYS A 70 10.23 -12.47 9.32
N ASP A 71 9.51 -13.59 9.24
CA ASP A 71 9.67 -14.69 10.19
C ASP A 71 11.07 -15.32 10.10
N ARG A 72 11.60 -15.45 8.87
CA ARG A 72 12.94 -15.98 8.58
C ARG A 72 14.06 -15.00 8.88
N PHE A 73 13.95 -13.76 8.39
CA PHE A 73 15.05 -12.78 8.38
C PHE A 73 14.85 -11.61 9.34
N GLY A 74 13.69 -11.46 9.96
CA GLY A 74 13.36 -10.31 10.79
C GLY A 74 14.28 -10.13 12.00
N PHE A 75 14.89 -11.21 12.49
CA PHE A 75 15.86 -11.13 13.59
C PHE A 75 17.16 -10.39 13.22
N LEU A 76 17.46 -10.25 11.92
CA LEU A 76 18.61 -9.47 11.44
C LEU A 76 18.42 -7.96 11.64
N VAL A 77 17.17 -7.52 11.69
CA VAL A 77 16.79 -6.09 11.78
C VAL A 77 16.32 -5.75 13.19
N ASP A 78 15.65 -6.67 13.87
CA ASP A 78 15.08 -6.44 15.20
C ASP A 78 16.11 -6.65 16.31
N LYS A 79 16.74 -5.54 16.73
CA LYS A 79 17.69 -5.50 17.85
C LYS A 79 17.05 -5.66 19.23
N SER A 80 15.71 -5.62 19.33
CA SER A 80 15.00 -5.76 20.61
C SER A 80 14.82 -7.21 21.03
N LEU A 81 15.15 -8.18 20.15
CA LEU A 81 15.06 -9.60 20.47
C LEU A 81 16.10 -10.02 21.51
N SER A 82 15.67 -10.86 22.46
CA SER A 82 16.58 -11.56 23.37
C SER A 82 17.53 -12.48 22.59
N GLN A 83 18.78 -12.58 23.05
CA GLN A 83 19.84 -13.40 22.44
C GLN A 83 19.39 -14.84 22.19
N ASP A 84 18.66 -15.46 23.12
CA ASP A 84 18.16 -16.83 22.96
C ASP A 84 17.23 -16.98 21.74
N LYS A 85 16.38 -15.97 21.50
CA LYS A 85 15.47 -15.93 20.35
C LYS A 85 16.23 -15.70 19.05
N VAL A 86 17.26 -14.87 19.08
CA VAL A 86 18.15 -14.62 17.94
C VAL A 86 18.84 -15.91 17.53
N ILE A 87 19.47 -16.63 18.48
CA ILE A 87 20.14 -17.91 18.21
C ILE A 87 19.17 -18.93 17.64
N LEU A 88 17.97 -19.04 18.22
CA LEU A 88 16.95 -19.97 17.72
C LEU A 88 16.57 -19.67 16.26
N LYS A 89 16.31 -18.39 15.93
CA LYS A 89 15.97 -17.99 14.56
C LYS A 89 17.14 -18.15 13.60
N ALA A 90 18.36 -17.83 14.01
CA ALA A 90 19.57 -18.04 13.22
C ALA A 90 19.79 -19.53 12.91
N ARG A 91 19.63 -20.42 13.89
CA ARG A 91 19.72 -21.88 13.65
C ARG A 91 18.64 -22.40 12.71
N ASN A 92 17.41 -21.87 12.80
CA ASN A 92 16.35 -22.22 11.86
C ASN A 92 16.66 -21.70 10.45
N LEU A 93 17.31 -20.55 10.33
CA LEU A 93 17.77 -20.03 9.04
C LEU A 93 18.84 -20.94 8.42
N VAL A 94 19.85 -21.35 9.18
CA VAL A 94 20.90 -22.29 8.73
C VAL A 94 20.28 -23.60 8.26
N LYS A 95 19.32 -24.16 9.00
CA LYS A 95 18.60 -25.38 8.58
C LYS A 95 17.85 -25.21 7.25
N THR A 96 17.33 -24.01 6.99
CA THR A 96 16.58 -23.72 5.75
C THR A 96 17.51 -23.54 4.56
N TYR A 97 18.73 -23.03 4.79
CA TYR A 97 19.73 -22.73 3.78
C TYR A 97 21.04 -23.48 4.08
N SER A 98 20.96 -24.79 4.29
CA SER A 98 22.11 -25.61 4.74
C SER A 98 23.26 -25.67 3.72
N ASN A 99 22.98 -25.37 2.45
CA ASN A 99 24.00 -25.35 1.40
C ASN A 99 24.68 -23.97 1.29
N ASP A 100 24.05 -22.92 1.83
CA ASP A 100 24.53 -21.54 1.71
C ASP A 100 25.11 -21.02 3.03
N LEU A 101 24.73 -21.60 4.17
CA LEU A 101 25.09 -21.13 5.52
C LEU A 101 25.80 -22.23 6.32
N GLU A 102 26.83 -21.82 7.06
CA GLU A 102 27.60 -22.68 7.96
C GLU A 102 26.88 -22.91 9.30
N GLU A 103 27.17 -24.03 9.96
CA GLU A 103 26.57 -24.37 11.27
C GLU A 103 26.93 -23.37 12.38
N CYS A 104 28.12 -22.75 12.30
CA CYS A 104 28.63 -21.78 13.25
C CYS A 104 28.00 -20.37 13.10
N PHE A 105 27.20 -20.13 12.05
CA PHE A 105 26.63 -18.83 11.75
C PHE A 105 25.89 -18.19 12.93
N ALA A 106 25.15 -18.98 13.72
CA ALA A 106 24.39 -18.45 14.86
C ALA A 106 25.29 -17.83 15.94
N ASP A 107 26.45 -18.42 16.17
CA ASP A 107 27.40 -17.97 17.20
C ASP A 107 28.21 -16.77 16.69
N GLU A 108 28.63 -16.82 15.42
CA GLU A 108 29.29 -15.68 14.76
C GLU A 108 28.39 -14.46 14.69
N PHE A 109 27.12 -14.64 14.33
CA PHE A 109 26.15 -13.55 14.29
C PHE A 109 25.97 -12.90 15.66
N LEU A 110 25.90 -13.70 16.73
CA LEU A 110 25.83 -13.18 18.09
C LEU A 110 27.09 -12.38 18.45
N LEU A 111 28.27 -12.91 18.12
CA LEU A 111 29.53 -12.20 18.32
C LEU A 111 29.52 -10.86 17.58
N PHE A 112 29.20 -10.84 16.29
CA PHE A 112 29.12 -9.62 15.50
C PHE A 112 28.11 -8.63 16.07
N SER A 113 26.94 -9.09 16.50
CA SER A 113 25.92 -8.22 17.10
C SER A 113 26.40 -7.51 18.37
N ASN A 114 27.26 -8.16 19.15
CA ASN A 114 27.84 -7.59 20.37
C ASN A 114 29.06 -6.69 20.11
N MET A 115 29.73 -6.85 18.96
CA MET A 115 30.95 -6.12 18.61
C MET A 115 30.69 -4.69 18.11
N TYR A 116 29.53 -4.45 17.50
CA TYR A 116 29.16 -3.12 17.02
C TYR A 116 28.30 -2.39 18.07
N PRO A 117 28.84 -1.40 18.80
CA PRO A 117 28.00 -0.56 19.65
C PRO A 117 26.97 0.16 18.78
N GLU A 118 25.75 0.30 19.31
CA GLU A 118 24.61 0.96 18.68
C GLU A 118 25.02 2.29 18.02
N GLU A 119 25.26 2.29 16.72
CA GLU A 119 25.26 3.54 15.97
C GLU A 119 23.85 4.10 16.07
N LYS A 120 23.77 5.34 16.59
CA LYS A 120 22.54 6.12 16.66
C LYS A 120 21.84 6.00 15.32
N THR A 121 20.65 5.40 15.37
CA THR A 121 19.73 5.18 14.26
C THR A 121 19.99 6.11 13.09
N ILE A 122 20.38 5.55 11.92
CA ILE A 122 20.00 6.17 10.65
C ILE A 122 18.50 6.44 10.79
N PRO A 123 18.02 7.68 10.62
CA PRO A 123 16.64 8.03 10.87
C PRO A 123 15.75 7.06 10.12
N ASP A 124 15.11 6.25 10.95
CA ASP A 124 14.07 5.30 10.72
C ASP A 124 13.38 5.50 9.37
N VAL A 125 13.15 4.38 8.68
CA VAL A 125 12.24 4.25 7.53
C VAL A 125 10.80 4.76 7.84
N LYS A 126 10.55 5.27 9.07
CA LYS A 126 9.43 6.12 9.47
C LYS A 126 9.42 7.50 8.78
N PHE A 127 10.52 8.02 8.22
CA PHE A 127 10.52 9.32 7.54
C PHE A 127 9.70 9.36 6.23
N MET A 128 9.49 8.21 5.59
CA MET A 128 8.62 8.13 4.42
C MET A 128 7.13 8.18 4.79
N LYS A 129 6.78 7.91 6.07
CA LYS A 129 5.39 7.98 6.54
C LYS A 129 4.98 9.38 7.04
N LEU A 130 5.88 10.20 7.57
CA LEU A 130 5.51 11.50 8.15
C LEU A 130 5.66 12.68 7.17
N THR A 131 6.70 12.69 6.33
CA THR A 131 6.90 13.78 5.35
C THR A 131 5.81 13.81 4.29
N TYR A 132 5.31 12.65 3.84
CA TYR A 132 4.20 12.59 2.88
C TYR A 132 2.87 13.08 3.48
N TYR A 133 2.66 12.92 4.78
CA TYR A 133 1.44 13.37 5.46
C TYR A 133 1.43 14.89 5.68
N CYS A 134 2.58 15.52 5.92
CA CYS A 134 2.65 16.98 6.11
C CYS A 134 2.63 17.77 4.79
N THR A 135 3.20 17.24 3.70
CA THR A 135 3.15 17.91 2.39
C THR A 135 1.77 17.82 1.73
N SER A 136 0.98 16.78 2.05
CA SER A 136 -0.39 16.61 1.53
C SER A 136 -1.47 17.40 2.29
N GLN A 137 -1.14 17.97 3.46
CA GLN A 137 -2.06 18.81 4.24
C GLN A 137 -1.70 20.30 4.28
N GLY A 138 -0.66 20.75 3.57
CA GLY A 138 -0.39 22.18 3.39
C GLY A 138 -0.02 22.95 4.67
N LEU A 139 0.54 22.30 5.69
CA LEU A 139 1.03 22.96 6.89
C LEU A 139 2.55 23.18 6.81
N TRP A 140 2.96 24.20 6.07
CA TRP A 140 4.24 24.88 6.29
C TRP A 140 3.94 26.38 6.32
N SER A 141 3.93 26.97 7.52
CA SER A 141 4.24 28.38 7.66
C SER A 141 5.76 28.49 7.61
N GLU A 142 6.28 29.24 6.66
CA GLU A 142 7.67 29.67 6.65
C GLU A 142 8.00 30.37 7.97
N ASN A 143 9.26 30.23 8.43
CA ASN A 143 9.83 30.66 9.72
C ASN A 143 9.81 29.60 10.83
N SER A 144 10.68 28.60 10.71
CA SER A 144 11.38 28.00 11.87
C SER A 144 12.67 27.32 11.39
N ASP A 145 13.78 28.05 11.39
CA ASP A 145 15.10 27.46 11.14
C ASP A 145 15.52 26.54 12.31
N PRO A 146 15.89 25.27 12.07
CA PRO A 146 16.24 24.33 13.14
C PRO A 146 17.72 24.39 13.58
N LEU A 147 18.47 25.43 13.18
CA LEU A 147 19.91 25.54 13.47
C LEU A 147 20.32 26.71 14.38
N SER A 148 19.41 27.22 15.22
CA SER A 148 19.79 28.18 16.27
C SER A 148 19.67 27.57 17.68
N LEU A 149 20.81 27.62 18.39
CA LEU A 149 21.01 27.40 19.83
C LEU A 149 21.08 25.95 20.34
N VAL A 150 22.08 25.23 19.82
CA VAL A 150 23.09 24.63 20.72
C VAL A 150 24.00 25.77 21.19
N ALA A 151 23.71 26.37 22.35
CA ALA A 151 24.67 27.19 23.09
C ALA A 151 24.19 27.35 24.56
N GLY A 152 24.91 26.70 25.49
CA GLY A 152 24.99 27.13 26.89
C GLY A 152 24.35 26.22 27.94
N THR A 153 25.04 25.14 28.29
CA THR A 153 24.96 24.56 29.64
C THR A 153 26.17 25.03 30.43
N THR A 154 25.99 25.89 31.44
CA THR A 154 26.99 26.02 32.54
C THR A 154 26.38 26.60 33.83
N VAL A 155 26.20 25.73 34.82
CA VAL A 155 26.66 25.85 36.22
C VAL A 155 26.47 27.20 36.95
N LEU A 156 25.42 27.32 37.78
CA LEU A 156 25.38 27.43 39.26
C LEU A 156 23.98 27.84 39.73
#